data_AF-A0A183PN60-F1
#
_entry.id   AF-A0A183PN60-F1
#
_cell.length_a   1.000
_cell.length_b   1.000
_cell.length_c   1.000
_cell.angle_alpha   90.00
_cell.angle_beta   90.00
_cell.angle_gamma   90.00
#
_symmetry.space_group_name_H-M   'P 1'
#
loop_
_entity.id
_entity.type
_entity.pdbx_description
1 polymer ?
#
loop_
_entity_poly.entity_id
_entity_poly.type
_entity_poly.pdbx_seq_one_letter_code
_entity_poly.pdbx_strand_id
1 'polypeptide(L)'
;KPITNSHEFQNCWINIQHLKRSNYTNAINQIITLLNNILPEQLPKLIGIRMEAEMLDDLLNAINVSMNTKNINSLWIYDILIQLSKTARFDCALFLISDGTKEAIKCIIDRLHHRYQQQSSELKQCHIEQLQSIYSI
;
A
#
# COMPACT_ATOMS: atom_id res chain seq x y z
N LYS A 1 -7.78 11.31 13.89
CA LYS A 1 -8.08 10.25 14.89
C LYS A 1 -7.69 8.92 14.25
N PRO A 2 -6.94 8.04 14.93
CA PRO A 2 -6.58 6.75 14.37
C PRO A 2 -7.82 5.92 14.05
N ILE A 3 -7.85 5.26 12.89
CA ILE A 3 -8.90 4.32 12.52
C ILE A 3 -8.56 2.97 13.14
N THR A 4 -9.45 2.46 13.99
CA THR A 4 -9.15 1.27 14.82
C THR A 4 -10.13 0.11 14.61
N ASN A 5 -11.18 0.32 13.81
CA ASN A 5 -12.16 -0.72 13.51
C ASN A 5 -12.56 -0.73 12.04
N SER A 6 -12.99 -1.91 11.56
CA SER A 6 -13.31 -2.15 10.16
C SER A 6 -14.47 -1.26 9.69
N HIS A 7 -15.46 -0.96 10.53
CA HIS A 7 -16.59 -0.12 10.15
C HIS A 7 -16.15 1.32 9.80
N GLU A 8 -15.28 1.94 10.61
CA GLU A 8 -14.68 3.24 10.29
C GLU A 8 -13.89 3.19 8.98
N PHE A 9 -13.06 2.16 8.77
CA PHE A 9 -12.31 1.98 7.53
C PHE A 9 -13.23 1.90 6.29
N GLN A 10 -14.30 1.09 6.38
CA GLN A 10 -15.22 0.87 5.27
C GLN A 10 -16.00 2.14 4.92
N ASN A 11 -16.42 2.94 5.91
CA ASN A 11 -17.06 4.22 5.66
C ASN A 11 -16.11 5.21 4.96
N CYS A 12 -14.86 5.28 5.41
CA CYS A 12 -13.84 6.07 4.72
C CYS A 12 -13.64 5.59 3.27
N TRP A 13 -13.53 4.28 3.07
CA TRP A 13 -13.33 3.70 1.75
C TRP A 13 -14.48 4.00 0.79
N ILE A 14 -15.73 3.83 1.22
CA ILE A 14 -16.93 4.14 0.42
C ILE A 14 -16.92 5.62 -0.02
N ASN A 15 -16.62 6.54 0.91
CA ASN A 15 -16.55 7.96 0.60
C ASN A 15 -15.45 8.28 -0.42
N ILE A 16 -14.29 7.63 -0.30
CA ILE A 16 -13.20 7.74 -1.27
C ILE A 16 -13.65 7.24 -2.65
N GLN A 17 -14.33 6.11 -2.72
CA GLN A 17 -14.82 5.55 -3.98
C GLN A 17 -15.86 6.44 -4.66
N HIS A 18 -16.75 7.08 -3.89
CA HIS A 18 -17.64 8.11 -4.43
C HIS A 18 -16.87 9.31 -4.99
N LEU A 19 -15.84 9.78 -4.27
CA LEU A 19 -14.99 10.89 -4.71
C LEU A 19 -14.18 10.53 -5.96
N LYS A 20 -13.67 9.30 -6.09
CA LYS A 20 -12.86 8.83 -7.22
C LYS A 20 -13.55 9.03 -8.56
N ARG A 21 -14.89 8.87 -8.60
CA ARG A 21 -15.71 9.04 -9.83
C ARG A 21 -15.72 10.46 -10.38
N SER A 22 -15.52 11.46 -9.54
CA SER A 22 -15.54 12.88 -9.94
C SER A 22 -14.17 13.55 -9.84
N ASN A 23 -13.27 13.04 -8.98
CA ASN A 23 -11.96 13.62 -8.75
C ASN A 23 -10.96 12.55 -8.28
N TYR A 24 -10.33 11.89 -9.25
CA TYR A 24 -9.34 10.83 -9.01
C TYR A 24 -8.15 11.32 -8.15
N THR A 25 -7.58 12.49 -8.47
CA THR A 25 -6.42 13.04 -7.75
C THR A 25 -6.73 13.25 -6.27
N ASN A 26 -7.89 13.82 -5.95
CA ASN A 26 -8.30 14.01 -4.55
C ASN A 26 -8.61 12.67 -3.86
N ALA A 27 -9.16 11.69 -4.57
CA ALA A 27 -9.37 10.36 -4.01
C ALA A 27 -8.04 9.69 -3.61
N ILE A 28 -7.01 9.78 -4.47
CA ILE A 28 -5.66 9.28 -4.13
C ILE A 28 -5.10 9.97 -2.88
N ASN A 29 -5.22 11.30 -2.78
CA ASN A 29 -4.77 12.03 -1.57
C ASN A 29 -5.53 11.60 -0.30
N GLN A 30 -6.82 11.28 -0.42
CA GLN A 30 -7.61 10.76 0.70
C GLN A 30 -7.20 9.32 1.06
N ILE A 31 -6.77 8.49 0.10
CA ILE A 31 -6.20 7.16 0.39
C ILE A 31 -4.88 7.28 1.16
N ILE A 32 -4.01 8.21 0.76
CA ILE A 32 -2.76 8.49 1.50
C ILE A 32 -3.09 8.94 2.94
N THR A 33 -4.08 9.83 3.08
CA THR A 33 -4.53 10.30 4.40
C THR A 33 -5.13 9.16 5.23
N LEU A 34 -5.90 8.27 4.62
CA LEU A 34 -6.44 7.07 5.26
C LEU A 34 -5.33 6.16 5.79
N LEU A 35 -4.34 5.83 4.95
CA LEU A 35 -3.20 5.00 5.32
C LEU A 35 -2.35 5.62 6.44
N ASN A 36 -2.17 6.93 6.45
CA ASN A 36 -1.46 7.65 7.52
C ASN A 36 -2.22 7.65 8.86
N ASN A 37 -3.54 7.44 8.85
CA ASN A 37 -4.35 7.36 10.06
C ASN A 37 -4.52 5.93 10.59
N ILE A 38 -3.84 4.96 9.99
CA ILE A 38 -3.90 3.54 10.37
C ILE A 38 -2.51 3.09 10.81
N LEU A 39 -2.44 2.36 11.94
CA LEU A 39 -1.24 1.61 12.28
C LEU A 39 -1.08 0.46 11.28
N PRO A 40 0.06 0.29 10.60
CA PRO A 40 0.22 -0.72 9.55
C PRO A 40 -0.26 -2.11 9.95
N GLU A 41 0.02 -2.55 11.18
CA GLU A 41 -0.35 -3.87 11.70
C GLU A 41 -1.86 -4.10 11.80
N GLN A 42 -2.66 -3.02 11.79
CA GLN A 42 -4.11 -3.10 11.81
C GLN A 42 -4.71 -3.26 10.41
N LEU A 43 -4.00 -2.93 9.32
CA LEU A 43 -4.54 -3.03 7.96
C LEU A 43 -5.20 -4.38 7.65
N PRO A 44 -4.54 -5.53 7.91
CA PRO A 44 -5.13 -6.83 7.59
C PRO A 44 -6.49 -7.03 8.27
N LYS A 45 -6.61 -6.59 9.53
CA LYS A 45 -7.83 -6.69 10.33
C LYS A 45 -8.90 -5.71 9.86
N LEU A 46 -8.51 -4.49 9.49
CA LEU A 46 -9.44 -3.44 9.07
C LEU A 46 -10.08 -3.76 7.71
N ILE A 47 -9.28 -4.28 6.77
CA ILE A 47 -9.75 -4.70 5.44
C ILE A 47 -10.45 -6.06 5.52
N GLY A 48 -9.87 -7.01 6.26
CA GLY A 48 -10.42 -8.37 6.40
C GLY A 48 -10.56 -9.07 5.05
N ILE A 49 -11.69 -9.75 4.84
CA ILE A 49 -11.99 -10.50 3.60
C ILE A 49 -12.46 -9.61 2.43
N ARG A 50 -12.48 -8.29 2.62
CA ARG A 50 -13.04 -7.33 1.66
C ARG A 50 -12.01 -6.76 0.70
N MET A 51 -10.79 -7.31 0.67
CA MET A 51 -9.79 -6.91 -0.31
C MET A 51 -10.29 -7.29 -1.71
N GLU A 52 -10.47 -6.27 -2.54
CA GLU A 52 -10.78 -6.40 -3.96
C GLU A 52 -9.59 -5.91 -4.79
N ALA A 53 -9.51 -6.36 -6.05
CA ALA A 53 -8.41 -5.97 -6.95
C ALA A 53 -8.32 -4.45 -7.11
N GLU A 54 -9.45 -3.77 -7.31
CA GLU A 54 -9.50 -2.31 -7.41
C GLU A 54 -9.01 -1.62 -6.13
N MET A 55 -9.36 -2.16 -4.96
CA MET A 55 -8.88 -1.63 -3.68
C MET A 55 -7.37 -1.75 -3.57
N LEU A 56 -6.80 -2.90 -3.89
CA LEU A 56 -5.36 -3.08 -3.87
C LEU A 56 -4.67 -2.16 -4.89
N ASP A 57 -5.20 -2.07 -6.12
CA ASP A 57 -4.67 -1.21 -7.18
C ASP A 57 -4.60 0.26 -6.74
N ASP A 58 -5.70 0.78 -6.18
CA ASP A 58 -5.81 2.15 -5.64
C ASP A 58 -4.83 2.40 -4.47
N LEU A 59 -4.71 1.44 -3.54
CA LEU A 59 -3.80 1.53 -2.40
C LEU A 59 -2.34 1.57 -2.86
N LEU A 60 -1.95 0.71 -3.80
CA LEU A 60 -0.60 0.65 -4.35
C LEU A 60 -0.26 1.90 -5.17
N ASN A 61 -1.22 2.44 -5.93
CA ASN A 61 -1.05 3.71 -6.64
C ASN A 61 -0.86 4.88 -5.66
N ALA A 62 -1.60 4.92 -4.55
CA ALA A 62 -1.41 5.93 -3.50
C ALA A 62 -0.03 5.84 -2.82
N ILE A 63 0.47 4.62 -2.59
CA ILE A 63 1.83 4.39 -2.08
C ILE A 63 2.86 4.89 -3.10
N ASN A 64 2.67 4.62 -4.39
CA ASN A 64 3.58 5.11 -5.44
C ASN A 64 3.62 6.64 -5.48
N VAL A 65 2.46 7.31 -5.41
CA VAL A 65 2.41 8.78 -5.30
C VAL A 65 3.16 9.25 -4.05
N SER A 66 2.95 8.61 -2.90
CA SER A 66 3.64 8.95 -1.65
C SER A 66 5.16 8.83 -1.76
N MET A 67 5.65 7.77 -2.42
CA MET A 67 7.07 7.53 -2.68
C MET A 67 7.72 8.59 -3.59
N ASN A 68 6.93 9.35 -4.34
CA ASN A 68 7.41 10.44 -5.20
C ASN A 68 7.36 11.83 -4.53
N THR A 69 6.87 11.93 -3.29
CA THR A 69 6.85 13.21 -2.54
C THR A 69 8.19 13.49 -1.85
N LYS A 70 8.44 14.72 -1.36
CA LYS A 70 9.72 15.10 -0.74
C LYS A 70 9.95 14.50 0.66
N ASN A 71 8.91 14.03 1.35
CA ASN A 71 8.98 13.57 2.75
C ASN A 71 8.72 12.06 2.86
N ILE A 72 9.63 11.26 2.31
CA ILE A 72 9.40 9.84 2.12
C ILE A 72 9.80 9.06 3.36
N ASN A 73 8.82 8.42 3.99
CA ASN A 73 9.08 7.46 5.05
C ASN A 73 9.19 6.05 4.45
N SER A 74 10.41 5.65 4.04
CA SER A 74 10.68 4.34 3.44
C SER A 74 10.28 3.17 4.36
N LEU A 75 10.42 3.34 5.69
CA LEU A 75 10.01 2.32 6.67
C LEU A 75 8.50 2.15 6.69
N TRP A 76 7.75 3.26 6.71
CA TRP A 76 6.29 3.22 6.63
C TRP A 76 5.80 2.56 5.33
N ILE A 77 6.43 2.88 4.18
CA ILE A 77 6.09 2.23 2.90
C ILE A 77 6.31 0.72 2.99
N TYR A 78 7.45 0.30 3.51
CA TYR A 78 7.76 -1.11 3.73
C TYR A 78 6.69 -1.78 4.61
N ASP A 79 6.38 -1.19 5.75
CA ASP A 79 5.42 -1.74 6.71
C ASP A 79 4.01 -1.86 6.08
N ILE A 80 3.55 -0.84 5.34
CA ILE A 80 2.27 -0.92 4.65
C ILE A 80 2.27 -2.05 3.61
N LEU A 81 3.30 -2.16 2.77
CA LEU A 81 3.38 -3.21 1.74
C LEU A 81 3.36 -4.62 2.34
N ILE A 82 4.04 -4.82 3.47
CA ILE A 82 4.06 -6.10 4.21
C ILE A 82 2.73 -6.39 4.88
N GLN A 83 2.01 -5.38 5.35
CA GLN A 83 0.73 -5.59 6.00
C GLN A 83 -0.39 -5.78 4.98
N LEU A 84 -0.32 -5.14 3.81
CA LEU A 84 -1.23 -5.43 2.70
C LEU A 84 -1.13 -6.90 2.27
N SER A 85 0.08 -7.46 2.19
CA SER A 85 0.28 -8.86 1.78
C SER A 85 -0.28 -9.89 2.76
N LYS A 86 -0.51 -9.49 4.02
CA LYS A 86 -1.14 -10.34 5.04
C LYS A 86 -2.67 -10.28 5.00
N THR A 87 -3.26 -9.44 4.15
CA THR A 87 -4.71 -9.30 4.07
C THR A 87 -5.33 -10.52 3.38
N ALA A 88 -6.50 -10.95 3.85
CA ALA A 88 -7.22 -12.03 3.19
C ALA A 88 -7.56 -11.66 1.74
N ARG A 89 -7.38 -12.60 0.81
CA ARG A 89 -7.53 -12.42 -0.65
C ARG A 89 -6.47 -11.55 -1.32
N PHE A 90 -5.37 -11.22 -0.64
CA PHE A 90 -4.27 -10.45 -1.24
C PHE A 90 -3.77 -11.08 -2.54
N ASP A 91 -3.43 -12.38 -2.56
CA ASP A 91 -2.91 -13.04 -3.77
C ASP A 91 -3.89 -12.96 -4.95
N CYS A 92 -5.19 -13.13 -4.67
CA CYS A 92 -6.24 -13.00 -5.70
C CYS A 92 -6.36 -11.57 -6.22
N ALA A 93 -6.30 -10.57 -5.33
CA ALA A 93 -6.35 -9.17 -5.71
C ALA A 93 -5.10 -8.79 -6.52
N LEU A 94 -3.93 -9.21 -6.06
CA LEU A 94 -2.63 -8.98 -6.67
C LEU A 94 -2.55 -9.54 -8.09
N PHE A 95 -3.13 -10.72 -8.33
CA PHE A 95 -3.22 -11.29 -9.67
C PHE A 95 -4.02 -10.40 -10.65
N LEU A 96 -5.01 -9.67 -10.13
CA LEU A 96 -6.01 -8.92 -10.91
C LEU A 96 -5.74 -7.41 -11.02
N ILE A 97 -4.71 -6.87 -10.35
CA ILE A 97 -4.36 -5.45 -10.48
C ILE A 97 -3.81 -5.12 -11.87
N SER A 98 -3.79 -3.84 -12.21
CA SER A 98 -3.34 -3.38 -13.52
C SER A 98 -1.84 -3.60 -13.72
N ASP A 99 -1.41 -3.89 -14.96
CA ASP A 99 0.02 -4.03 -15.27
C ASP A 99 0.80 -2.73 -15.00
N GLY A 100 0.15 -1.58 -15.15
CA GLY A 100 0.72 -0.28 -14.76
C GLY A 100 1.04 -0.20 -13.27
N THR A 101 0.16 -0.71 -12.41
CA THR A 101 0.40 -0.75 -10.96
C THR A 101 1.43 -1.82 -10.58
N LYS A 102 1.48 -2.96 -11.28
CA LYS A 102 2.56 -3.95 -11.09
C LYS A 102 3.93 -3.33 -11.36
N GLU A 103 4.07 -2.60 -12.46
CA GLU A 103 5.31 -1.91 -12.82
C GLU A 103 5.67 -0.81 -11.81
N ALA A 104 4.67 -0.05 -11.34
CA ALA A 104 4.86 0.94 -10.30
C ALA A 104 5.39 0.32 -8.99
N ILE A 105 4.94 -0.88 -8.63
CA ILE A 105 5.40 -1.58 -7.43
C ILE A 105 6.82 -2.10 -7.58
N LYS A 106 7.18 -2.64 -8.74
CA LYS A 106 8.57 -3.01 -9.05
C LYS A 106 9.49 -1.80 -8.84
N CYS A 107 9.09 -0.63 -9.39
CA CYS A 107 9.81 0.63 -9.19
C CYS A 107 9.92 1.06 -7.71
N ILE A 108 8.86 0.89 -6.91
CA ILE A 108 8.90 1.21 -5.47
C ILE A 108 9.91 0.31 -4.76
N ILE A 109 9.85 -1.00 -5.00
CA ILE A 109 10.72 -1.99 -4.35
C ILE A 109 12.19 -1.73 -4.71
N ASP A 110 12.49 -1.47 -5.98
CA ASP A 110 13.86 -1.14 -6.42
C ASP A 110 14.40 0.13 -5.76
N ARG A 111 13.55 1.15 -5.58
CA ARG A 111 13.95 2.38 -4.87
C ARG A 111 14.18 2.15 -3.38
N LEU A 112 13.36 1.32 -2.75
CA LEU A 112 13.59 0.91 -1.35
C LEU A 112 14.90 0.14 -1.23
N HIS A 113 15.18 -0.76 -2.17
CA HIS A 113 16.43 -1.53 -2.24
C HIS A 113 17.65 -0.63 -2.32
N HIS A 114 17.67 0.29 -3.29
CA HIS A 114 18.78 1.23 -3.47
C HIS A 114 19.02 2.09 -2.21
N ARG A 115 17.95 2.54 -1.54
CA ARG A 115 18.08 3.32 -0.30
C ARG A 115 18.64 2.50 0.87
N TYR A 116 18.25 1.24 0.99
CA TYR A 116 18.74 0.40 2.06
C TYR A 116 20.17 -0.09 1.84
N GLN A 117 20.60 -0.29 0.59
CA GLN A 117 22.00 -0.57 0.26
C GLN A 117 22.93 0.56 0.73
N GLN A 118 22.52 1.83 0.57
CA GLN A 118 23.28 2.99 1.05
C GLN A 118 23.42 3.05 2.59
N GLN A 119 22.58 2.32 3.33
CA GLN A 119 22.54 2.35 4.80
C GLN A 119 23.14 1.09 5.46
N SER A 120 23.70 0.16 4.68
CA SER A 120 24.53 -0.98 5.09
C SER A 120 24.04 -1.77 6.32
N SER A 121 22.90 -2.46 6.19
CA SER A 121 22.46 -3.44 7.21
C SER A 121 21.79 -4.66 6.57
N GLU A 122 22.29 -5.86 6.85
CA GLU A 122 21.78 -7.15 6.33
C GLU A 122 20.28 -7.36 6.61
N LEU A 123 19.79 -6.90 7.75
CA LEU A 123 18.39 -7.02 8.15
C LEU A 123 17.44 -6.31 7.16
N LYS A 124 17.89 -5.21 6.55
CA LYS A 124 17.13 -4.48 5.52
C LYS A 124 17.17 -5.15 4.15
N GLN A 125 18.18 -5.97 3.87
CA GLN A 125 18.30 -6.72 2.62
C GLN A 125 17.28 -7.87 2.59
N CYS A 126 17.19 -8.63 3.69
CA CYS A 126 16.17 -9.69 3.88
C CYS A 126 14.73 -9.15 3.73
N HIS A 127 14.48 -7.94 4.25
CA HIS A 127 13.19 -7.25 4.11
C HIS A 127 12.82 -6.98 2.65
N ILE A 128 13.77 -6.55 1.82
CA ILE A 128 13.51 -6.28 0.40
C ILE A 128 13.25 -7.57 -0.37
N GLU A 129 14.04 -8.61 -0.11
CA GLU A 129 13.86 -9.93 -0.74
C GLU A 129 12.48 -10.51 -0.43
N GLN A 130 11.99 -10.29 0.80
CA GLN A 130 10.63 -10.63 1.18
C GLN A 130 9.59 -9.91 0.31
N LEU A 131 9.72 -8.58 0.10
CA LEU A 131 8.80 -7.83 -0.77
C LEU A 131 8.89 -8.28 -2.23
N GLN A 132 10.09 -8.53 -2.74
CA GLN A 132 10.27 -9.03 -4.11
C GLN A 132 9.58 -10.37 -4.32
N SER A 133 9.68 -11.28 -3.35
CA SER A 133 8.99 -12.57 -3.38
C SER A 133 7.46 -12.42 -3.36
N ILE A 134 6.94 -11.59 -2.44
CA ILE A 134 5.49 -11.35 -2.29
C ILE A 134 4.87 -10.75 -3.55
N TYR A 135 5.53 -9.76 -4.15
CA TYR A 135 5.03 -9.02 -5.31
C TYR A 135 5.57 -9.55 -6.64
N SER A 136 6.12 -10.78 -6.65
CA SER A 136 6.56 -11.43 -7.88
C SER A 136 5.33 -11.86 -8.71
N ILE A 137 5.03 -11.08 -9.74
CA ILE A 137 3.98 -11.34 -10.74
C ILE A 137 4.58 -11.14 -12.13
#